data_AF-A0A840R867-F1
#
_entry.id   AF-A0A840R867-F1
#
_cell.length_a   1.000
_cell.length_b   1.000
_cell.length_c   1.000
_cell.angle_alpha   90.00
_cell.angle_beta   90.00
_cell.angle_gamma   90.00
#
_symmetry.space_group_name_H-M   'P 1'
#
loop_
_entity.id
_entity.type
_entity.pdbx_description
1 polymer ?
#
loop_
_entity_poly.entity_id
_entity_poly.type
_entity_poly.pdbx_seq_one_letter_code
_entity_poly.pdbx_strand_id
1 'polypeptide(L)'
;MSFPQKVSFSKPPRTFAEQVQILQSHGLNIPDPVKAEFYLSQLNYYRFAAYCLPFEQNHATHRFVAGTSFDDVLNLYVFDRSYEYSCWMQ
;
A
#
# COMPACT_ATOMS: atom_id res chain seq x y z
N MET A 1 -36.14 6.85 24.76
CA MET A 1 -34.69 6.55 24.80
C MET A 1 -34.35 5.80 23.52
N SER A 2 -33.82 6.49 22.51
CA SER A 2 -33.53 5.89 21.21
C SER A 2 -32.07 5.44 21.17
N PHE A 3 -31.85 4.13 21.00
CA PHE A 3 -30.52 3.54 20.84
C PHE A 3 -30.01 3.83 19.40
N PRO A 4 -28.74 4.20 19.22
CA PRO A 4 -28.18 4.42 17.89
C PRO A 4 -28.13 3.09 17.12
N GLN A 5 -28.61 3.11 15.88
CA GLN A 5 -28.61 1.98 14.96
C GLN A 5 -27.18 1.53 14.64
N LYS A 6 -26.91 0.22 14.79
CA LYS A 6 -25.65 -0.42 14.39
C LYS A 6 -25.60 -0.47 12.86
N VAL A 7 -24.84 0.42 12.24
CA VAL A 7 -24.59 0.39 10.80
C VAL A 7 -23.82 -0.88 10.43
N SER A 8 -24.48 -1.79 9.72
CA SER A 8 -23.84 -2.96 9.13
C SER A 8 -22.95 -2.50 7.98
N PHE A 9 -21.64 -2.48 8.20
CA PHE A 9 -20.66 -2.24 7.13
C PHE A 9 -20.60 -3.47 6.21
N SER A 10 -21.56 -3.59 5.29
CA SER A 10 -21.59 -4.61 4.23
C SER A 10 -20.61 -4.28 3.08
N LYS A 11 -19.47 -3.66 3.39
CA LYS A 11 -18.40 -3.52 2.38
C LYS A 11 -17.57 -4.80 2.48
N PRO A 12 -17.48 -5.61 1.42
CA PRO A 12 -16.52 -6.69 1.41
C PRO A 12 -15.14 -6.11 1.76
N PRO A 13 -14.27 -6.86 2.46
CA PRO A 13 -12.91 -6.41 2.70
C PRO A 13 -12.32 -5.99 1.35
N ARG A 14 -11.77 -4.77 1.28
CA ARG A 14 -11.25 -4.24 0.02
C ARG A 14 -10.30 -5.25 -0.60
N THR A 15 -10.59 -5.65 -1.83
CA THR A 15 -9.77 -6.64 -2.53
C THR A 15 -8.42 -6.02 -2.88
N PHE A 16 -7.40 -6.86 -3.09
CA PHE A 16 -6.08 -6.37 -3.51
C PHE A 16 -6.17 -5.57 -4.82
N ALA A 17 -7.04 -5.99 -5.75
CA ALA A 17 -7.34 -5.26 -6.98
C ALA A 17 -7.85 -3.84 -6.71
N GLU A 18 -8.79 -3.66 -5.77
CA GLU A 18 -9.29 -2.34 -5.41
C GLU A 18 -8.20 -1.46 -4.78
N GLN A 19 -7.31 -2.04 -3.97
CA GLN A 19 -6.17 -1.31 -3.41
C GLN A 19 -5.22 -0.83 -4.51
N VAL A 20 -4.92 -1.69 -5.50
CA VAL A 20 -4.10 -1.34 -6.67
C VAL A 20 -4.76 -0.22 -7.48
N GLN A 21 -6.07 -0.28 -7.69
CA GLN A 21 -6.79 0.79 -8.41
C GLN A 21 -6.76 2.13 -7.66
N ILE A 22 -6.84 2.13 -6.33
CA ILE A 22 -6.69 3.35 -5.52
C ILE A 22 -5.29 3.93 -5.69
N LEU A 23 -4.25 3.10 -5.60
CA LEU A 23 -2.87 3.52 -5.79
C LEU A 23 -2.63 4.11 -7.19
N GLN A 24 -3.18 3.49 -8.23
CA GLN A 24 -3.14 4.05 -9.60
C GLN A 24 -3.88 5.39 -9.69
N SER A 25 -5.06 5.49 -9.08
CA SER A 25 -5.85 6.73 -9.05
C SER A 25 -5.12 7.87 -8.33
N HIS A 26 -4.29 7.54 -7.36
CA HIS A 26 -3.43 8.47 -6.62
C HIS A 26 -2.18 8.90 -7.41
N GLY A 27 -1.96 8.32 -8.59
CA GLY A 27 -0.83 8.64 -9.48
C GLY A 27 0.36 7.70 -9.37
N LEU A 28 0.23 6.55 -8.69
CA LEU A 28 1.28 5.53 -8.66
C LEU A 28 1.31 4.77 -9.99
N ASN A 29 2.50 4.67 -10.59
CA ASN A 29 2.67 3.89 -11.81
C ASN A 29 2.74 2.39 -11.49
N ILE A 30 1.70 1.65 -11.88
CA ILE A 30 1.61 0.20 -11.69
C ILE A 30 1.48 -0.45 -13.07
N PRO A 31 2.61 -0.83 -13.71
CA PRO A 31 2.58 -1.40 -15.06
C PRO A 31 1.94 -2.78 -15.10
N ASP A 32 2.06 -3.55 -14.02
CA ASP A 32 1.44 -4.88 -13.88
C ASP A 32 0.60 -4.94 -12.59
N PRO A 33 -0.73 -4.72 -12.69
CA PRO A 33 -1.62 -4.76 -11.54
C PRO A 33 -1.70 -6.15 -10.92
N VAL A 34 -1.60 -7.23 -11.72
CA VAL A 34 -1.66 -8.62 -11.21
C VAL A 34 -0.45 -8.92 -10.33
N LYS A 35 0.73 -8.48 -10.78
CA LYS A 35 1.96 -8.54 -9.98
C LYS A 35 1.79 -7.75 -8.68
N ALA A 36 1.30 -6.51 -8.74
CA ALA A 36 1.09 -5.68 -7.56
C ALA A 36 0.09 -6.31 -6.57
N GLU A 37 -1.01 -6.88 -7.05
CA GLU A 37 -1.97 -7.63 -6.23
C GLU A 37 -1.31 -8.83 -5.54
N PHE A 38 -0.52 -9.61 -6.27
CA PHE A 38 0.20 -10.74 -5.71
C PHE A 38 1.17 -10.29 -4.60
N TYR A 39 1.93 -9.21 -4.82
CA TYR A 39 2.76 -8.64 -3.77
C TYR A 39 1.94 -8.13 -2.59
N LEU A 40 0.88 -7.36 -2.80
CA LEU A 40 0.02 -6.90 -1.71
C LEU A 40 -0.64 -8.04 -0.92
N SER A 41 -0.84 -9.21 -1.55
CA SER A 41 -1.32 -10.42 -0.86
C SER A 41 -0.25 -11.09 0.01
N GLN A 42 1.02 -10.99 -0.40
CA GLN A 42 2.17 -11.53 0.32
C GLN A 42 2.66 -10.56 1.41
N LEU A 43 2.43 -9.27 1.22
CA LEU A 43 2.89 -8.17 2.05
C LEU A 43 1.80 -7.75 3.03
N ASN A 44 2.21 -7.24 4.19
CA ASN A 44 1.24 -6.61 5.08
C ASN A 44 0.97 -5.18 4.57
N TYR A 45 -0.19 -4.95 3.93
CA TYR A 45 -0.60 -3.67 3.33
C TYR A 45 -0.35 -2.47 4.27
N TYR A 46 -0.61 -2.63 5.57
CA TYR A 46 -0.40 -1.56 6.55
C TYR A 46 1.05 -1.14 6.67
N ARG A 47 2.00 -2.08 6.57
CA ARG A 47 3.43 -1.76 6.57
C ARG A 47 3.83 -1.12 5.26
N PHE A 48 3.40 -1.69 4.13
CA PHE A 48 3.67 -1.13 2.80
C PHE A 48 3.21 0.32 2.68
N ALA A 49 2.00 0.63 3.18
CA ALA A 49 1.46 1.98 3.18
C ALA A 49 2.33 2.99 3.95
N ALA A 50 3.06 2.56 4.98
CA ALA A 50 4.01 3.44 5.67
C ALA A 50 5.21 3.82 4.78
N TYR A 51 5.67 2.90 3.91
CA TYR A 51 6.73 3.17 2.94
C TYR A 51 6.24 3.96 1.72
N CYS A 52 4.92 4.04 1.49
CA CYS A 52 4.35 4.94 0.49
C CYS A 52 4.49 6.42 0.87
N LEU A 53 4.45 6.76 2.16
CA LEU A 53 4.51 8.13 2.67
C LEU A 53 5.66 8.99 2.11
N PRO A 54 6.93 8.53 2.07
CA PRO A 54 8.02 9.32 1.50
C PRO A 54 7.86 9.59 -0.01
N PHE A 55 7.04 8.80 -0.71
CA PHE A 55 6.74 9.01 -2.13
C PHE A 55 5.43 9.76 -2.35
N GLU A 56 4.70 10.14 -1.30
CA GLU A 56 3.57 11.04 -1.41
C GLU A 56 4.09 12.47 -1.61
N GLN A 57 3.74 13.06 -2.75
CA GLN A 57 4.06 14.45 -3.05
C GLN A 57 3.24 15.40 -2.17
N ASN A 58 2.00 15.04 -1.86
CA ASN A 58 1.11 15.86 -1.06
C ASN A 58 0.15 14.98 -0.25
N HIS A 59 0.39 14.94 1.06
CA HIS A 59 -0.37 14.17 2.03
C HIS A 59 -1.85 14.59 2.13
N ALA A 60 -2.17 15.86 1.84
CA ALA A 60 -3.56 16.34 1.85
C ALA A 60 -4.38 15.83 0.65
N THR A 61 -3.71 15.49 -0.46
CA THR A 61 -4.35 14.98 -1.69
C THR A 61 -4.07 13.50 -1.95
N HIS A 62 -3.27 12.85 -1.09
CA HIS A 62 -2.75 11.50 -1.29
C HIS A 62 -2.14 11.27 -2.68
N ARG A 63 -1.54 12.32 -3.27
CA ARG A 63 -0.91 12.20 -4.59
C ARG A 63 0.51 11.72 -4.46
N PHE A 64 0.87 10.71 -5.24
CA PHE A 64 2.25 10.25 -5.37
C PHE A 64 3.07 11.22 -6.23
N VAL A 65 4.37 11.25 -6.00
CA VAL A 65 5.32 11.95 -6.87
C VAL A 65 5.21 11.38 -8.29
N ALA A 66 5.11 12.26 -9.28
CA ALA A 66 5.00 11.86 -10.68
C ALA A 66 6.24 11.03 -11.08
N GLY A 67 6.00 9.82 -11.59
CA GLY A 67 7.06 8.88 -11.97
C GLY A 67 7.37 7.83 -10.90
N THR A 68 6.83 7.93 -9.69
CA THR A 68 6.93 6.86 -8.69
C THR A 68 6.22 5.61 -9.18
N SER A 69 6.96 4.51 -9.25
CA SER A 69 6.41 3.21 -9.57
C SER A 69 6.15 2.37 -8.33
N PHE A 70 5.27 1.38 -8.45
CA PHE A 70 5.08 0.38 -7.39
C PHE A 70 6.38 -0.34 -7.01
N ASP A 71 7.23 -0.63 -8.00
CA ASP A 71 8.53 -1.26 -7.78
C ASP A 71 9.48 -0.37 -6.95
N ASP A 72 9.40 0.97 -7.01
CA ASP A 72 10.23 1.86 -6.18
C ASP A 72 9.89 1.72 -4.69
N VAL A 73 8.59 1.74 -4.36
CA VAL A 73 8.11 1.55 -2.98
C VAL A 73 8.41 0.13 -2.51
N LEU A 74 8.21 -0.86 -3.38
CA LEU A 74 8.51 -2.27 -3.10
C LEU A 74 10.00 -2.47 -2.83
N ASN A 75 10.88 -1.84 -3.62
CA ASN A 75 12.33 -1.89 -3.42
C ASN A 75 12.72 -1.30 -2.07
N LEU A 76 12.13 -0.17 -1.66
CA LEU A 76 12.37 0.41 -0.33
C LEU A 76 11.96 -0.55 0.79
N TYR A 77 10.79 -1.18 0.67
CA TYR A 77 10.31 -2.16 1.63
C TYR A 77 11.20 -3.42 1.70
N VAL A 78 11.61 -3.95 0.55
CA VAL A 78 12.50 -5.13 0.46
C VAL A 78 13.88 -4.80 1.03
N PHE A 79 14.39 -3.60 0.73
CA PHE A 79 15.64 -3.10 1.27
C PHE A 79 15.59 -3.08 2.80
N ASP A 80 14.58 -2.44 3.40
CA ASP A 80 14.40 -2.35 4.87
C ASP A 80 14.28 -3.74 5.52
N ARG A 81 13.48 -4.66 4.93
CA ARG A 81 13.41 -6.06 5.38
C ARG A 81 14.73 -6.81 5.25
N SER A 82 15.56 -6.51 4.24
CA SER A 82 16.84 -7.17 4.05
C SER A 82 17.83 -6.84 5.17
N TYR A 83 17.73 -5.67 5.79
CA TYR A 83 18.58 -5.31 6.95
C TYR A 83 18.20 -6.09 8.21
N GLU A 84 16.95 -6.53 8.34
CA GLU A 84 16.50 -7.31 9.49
C GLU A 84 17.23 -8.67 9.57
N TYR A 85 17.57 -9.28 8.43
CA TYR A 85 18.32 -10.54 8.39
C TYR A 85 19.83 -10.37 8.63
N SER A 86 20.37 -9.15 8.52
CA SER A 86 21.80 -8.91 8.77
C SER A 86 22.13 -8.82 10.26
N CYS A 87 21.16 -8.47 11.12
CA CYS A 87 21.36 -8.35 12.56
C CYS A 87 21.27 -9.70 13.31
N TRP A 88 20.79 -10.75 12.64
CA TRP A 88 20.73 -12.12 13.20
C TRP A 88 21.93 -13.00 12.82
N MET A 89 22.94 -12.44 12.14
CA MET A 89 24.18 -13.13 11.74
C MET A 89 25.46 -12.56 12.39
N GLN A 90 25.37 -11.94 13.56
CA GLN A 90 26.52 -11.63 14.42
C GLN A 90 26.29 -12.10 15.85
#